data_AF-A0A3D0QEW4-F1
#
_entry.id   AF-A0A3D0QEW4-F1
#
_cell.length_a   1.000
_cell.length_b   1.000
_cell.length_c   1.000
_cell.angle_alpha   90.00
_cell.angle_beta   90.00
_cell.angle_gamma   90.00
#
_symmetry.space_group_name_H-M   'P 1'
#
loop_
_entity.id
_entity.type
_entity.pdbx_description
1 polymer ?
#
loop_
_entity_poly.entity_id
_entity_poly.type
_entity_poly.pdbx_seq_one_letter_code
_entity_poly.pdbx_strand_id
1 'polypeptide(L)'
;GVIGSSDNHTGRPGLNNFTVHTEHTAGLAAVIAKENNRDDLWDAFQRRRTYATTGTRILLSFMSDDHFMGDEYQTKKAPHLKVSVAGTNTLERIEIVKGDTAGYRVICSQTSQRDTISFDYVDKDFSADSFYYVRVKQIDESRRGVWAYPTGEMAWSSPIWVNYKDK
;
A
#
# COMPACT_ATOMS: atom_id res chain seq x y z
N GLY A 1 3.66 10.43 1.14
CA GLY A 1 3.16 9.14 1.64
C GLY A 1 1.70 9.00 1.27
N VAL A 2 1.11 7.86 1.57
CA VAL A 2 -0.32 7.58 1.33
C VAL A 2 -1.03 7.50 2.68
N ILE A 3 -2.22 8.10 2.78
CA ILE A 3 -3.06 8.13 3.98
C ILE A 3 -4.51 7.84 3.54
N GLY A 4 -5.15 6.88 4.20
CA GLY A 4 -6.58 6.64 4.07
C GLY A 4 -7.35 7.43 5.11
N SER A 5 -8.49 8.00 4.73
CA SER A 5 -9.39 8.73 5.63
C SER A 5 -10.83 8.29 5.39
N SER A 6 -11.65 8.41 6.44
CA SER A 6 -13.08 8.18 6.33
C SER A 6 -13.84 9.41 5.81
N ASP A 7 -13.34 10.62 6.07
CA ASP A 7 -14.07 11.87 5.83
C ASP A 7 -15.54 11.82 6.31
N ASN A 8 -15.76 11.14 7.43
CA ASN A 8 -17.11 10.86 7.87
C ASN A 8 -17.69 11.97 8.73
N HIS A 9 -18.96 12.25 8.49
CA HIS A 9 -19.71 13.32 9.14
C HIS A 9 -20.78 12.75 10.08
N THR A 10 -20.65 11.46 10.42
CA THR A 10 -21.65 10.67 11.17
C THR A 10 -21.32 10.56 12.67
N GLY A 11 -20.22 11.17 13.12
CA GLY A 11 -19.76 11.09 14.52
C GLY A 11 -19.20 9.72 14.93
N ARG A 12 -18.89 8.84 13.96
CA ARG A 12 -18.36 7.48 14.19
C ARG A 12 -17.02 7.30 13.47
N PRO A 13 -15.87 7.64 14.09
CA PRO A 13 -14.57 7.58 13.43
C PRO A 13 -14.27 6.19 12.83
N GLY A 14 -13.85 6.16 11.56
CA GLY A 14 -13.33 4.94 10.91
C GLY A 14 -14.35 3.97 10.33
N LEU A 15 -15.65 4.27 10.31
CA LEU A 15 -16.67 3.46 9.63
C LEU A 15 -17.65 4.32 8.83
N ASN A 16 -17.85 3.98 7.56
CA ASN A 16 -18.69 4.74 6.63
C ASN A 16 -19.95 4.00 6.13
N ASN A 17 -20.07 2.70 6.35
CA ASN A 17 -21.11 1.85 5.75
C ASN A 17 -22.50 1.92 6.43
N PHE A 18 -22.89 3.05 7.00
CA PHE A 18 -24.12 3.19 7.80
C PHE A 18 -25.32 3.74 7.04
N THR A 19 -25.15 4.17 5.79
CA THR A 19 -26.25 4.67 4.97
C THR A 19 -26.30 3.94 3.64
N VAL A 20 -27.50 3.81 3.07
CA VAL A 20 -27.71 3.26 1.72
C VAL A 20 -27.02 4.07 0.61
N HIS A 21 -26.51 5.26 0.94
CA HIS A 21 -25.77 6.13 0.02
C HIS A 21 -24.25 6.05 0.21
N THR A 22 -23.76 5.30 1.19
CA THR A 22 -22.32 5.20 1.47
C THR A 22 -21.82 3.80 1.19
N GLU A 23 -21.30 3.63 -0.02
CA GLU A 23 -20.93 2.32 -0.60
C GLU A 23 -19.51 1.85 -0.22
N HIS A 24 -18.78 2.60 0.60
CA HIS A 24 -17.42 2.25 1.04
C HIS A 24 -17.32 2.22 2.56
N THR A 25 -16.49 1.32 3.08
CA THR A 25 -16.27 1.04 4.50
C THR A 25 -15.41 2.08 5.23
N ALA A 26 -14.87 3.07 4.51
CA ALA A 26 -13.91 4.11 4.91
C ALA A 26 -12.45 3.75 4.66
N GLY A 27 -11.61 4.75 4.35
CA GLY A 27 -10.15 4.57 4.35
C GLY A 27 -9.59 4.55 5.76
N LEU A 28 -8.60 3.69 6.01
CA LEU A 28 -7.81 3.67 7.23
C LEU A 28 -6.38 4.13 6.93
N ALA A 29 -5.81 4.92 7.84
CA ALA A 29 -4.40 5.26 7.84
C ALA A 29 -3.64 4.31 8.75
N ALA A 30 -2.61 3.68 8.21
CA ALA A 30 -1.64 2.92 8.99
C ALA A 30 -0.32 3.69 9.07
N VAL A 31 0.30 3.66 10.25
CA VAL A 31 1.54 4.39 10.55
C VAL A 31 2.55 3.38 11.08
N ILE A 32 3.73 3.33 10.46
CA ILE A 32 4.83 2.47 10.89
C ILE A 32 5.77 3.32 11.75
N ALA A 33 5.52 3.26 13.05
CA ALA A 33 6.31 3.92 14.08
C ALA A 33 7.06 2.87 14.93
N LYS A 34 8.12 3.30 15.60
CA LYS A 34 8.87 2.43 16.54
C LYS A 34 8.01 2.06 17.74
N GLU A 35 7.29 3.04 18.26
CA GLU A 35 6.43 2.93 19.43
C GLU A 35 5.13 3.71 19.21
N ASN A 36 4.08 3.37 19.95
CA ASN A 36 2.81 4.10 19.92
C ASN A 36 2.83 5.30 20.88
N ASN A 37 3.74 6.24 20.63
CA ASN A 37 3.81 7.51 21.33
C ASN A 37 3.82 8.66 20.32
N ARG A 38 3.55 9.88 20.79
CA ARG A 38 3.43 11.07 19.95
C ARG A 38 4.67 11.33 19.08
N ASP A 39 5.86 11.20 19.66
CA ASP A 39 7.10 11.59 19.01
C ASP A 39 7.46 10.61 17.89
N ASP A 40 7.34 9.31 18.16
CA ASP A 40 7.59 8.26 17.15
C ASP A 40 6.53 8.25 16.05
N LEU A 41 5.26 8.54 16.37
CA LEU A 41 4.22 8.73 15.36
C LEU A 41 4.52 9.95 14.48
N TRP A 42 4.95 11.06 15.07
CA TRP A 42 5.29 12.27 14.32
C TRP A 42 6.50 12.06 13.40
N ASP A 43 7.56 11.39 13.88
CA ASP A 43 8.70 11.00 13.04
C ASP A 43 8.25 10.10 11.86
N ALA A 44 7.38 9.12 12.11
CA ALA A 44 6.84 8.27 11.06
C ALA A 44 6.05 9.06 10.00
N PHE A 45 5.23 10.03 10.41
CA PHE A 45 4.53 10.92 9.48
C PHE A 45 5.49 11.77 8.65
N GLN A 46 6.49 12.39 9.28
CA GLN A 46 7.50 13.21 8.58
C GLN A 46 8.28 12.39 7.54
N ARG A 47 8.60 11.14 7.88
CA ARG A 47 9.27 10.19 6.98
C ARG A 47 8.33 9.50 5.98
N ARG A 48 7.05 9.86 5.97
CA ARG A 48 6.03 9.25 5.09
C ARG A 48 5.92 7.73 5.26
N ARG A 49 6.22 7.20 6.46
CA ARG A 49 6.12 5.79 6.82
C ARG A 49 4.68 5.42 7.12
N THR A 50 3.83 5.64 6.14
CA THR A 50 2.38 5.43 6.21
C THR A 50 1.91 4.60 5.05
N TYR A 51 0.76 3.96 5.20
CA TYR A 51 0.06 3.34 4.08
C TYR A 51 -1.44 3.43 4.33
N ALA A 52 -2.21 3.19 3.27
CA ALA A 52 -3.66 3.25 3.35
C ALA A 52 -4.27 1.88 3.10
N THR A 53 -5.38 1.61 3.76
CA THR A 53 -6.27 0.49 3.42
C THR A 53 -7.70 1.01 3.24
N THR A 54 -8.54 0.21 2.58
CA THR A 54 -10.00 0.42 2.59
C THR A 54 -10.62 -0.59 3.54
N GLY A 55 -11.41 -0.11 4.50
CA GLY A 55 -12.30 -0.86 5.40
C GLY A 55 -11.65 -1.78 6.43
N THR A 56 -10.67 -2.56 6.00
CA THR A 56 -10.09 -3.68 6.72
C THR A 56 -8.63 -3.41 7.06
N ARG A 57 -8.15 -4.06 8.12
CA ARG A 57 -6.79 -3.87 8.65
C ARG A 57 -5.80 -4.80 7.93
N ILE A 58 -5.62 -4.58 6.63
CA ILE A 58 -4.58 -5.26 5.84
C ILE A 58 -3.22 -4.78 6.34
N LEU A 59 -2.33 -5.71 6.71
CA LEU A 59 -0.94 -5.40 7.03
C LEU A 59 -0.11 -5.45 5.76
N LEU A 60 0.61 -4.36 5.49
CA LEU A 60 1.47 -4.21 4.32
C LEU A 60 2.86 -3.74 4.76
N SER A 61 3.88 -4.48 4.36
CA SER A 61 5.28 -4.06 4.45
C SER A 61 5.86 -4.02 3.04
N PHE A 62 6.54 -2.92 2.74
CA PHE A 62 7.23 -2.72 1.48
C PHE A 62 8.60 -2.12 1.76
N MET A 63 9.64 -2.78 1.26
CA MET A 63 11.02 -2.34 1.38
C MET A 63 11.72 -2.39 0.03
N SER A 64 12.73 -1.55 -0.13
CA SER A 64 13.67 -1.58 -1.25
C SER A 64 15.08 -1.59 -0.69
N ASP A 65 15.84 -2.63 -0.95
CA ASP A 65 17.12 -2.91 -0.29
C ASP A 65 16.94 -2.90 1.25
N ASP A 66 17.49 -1.90 1.93
CA ASP A 66 17.38 -1.69 3.38
C ASP A 66 16.49 -0.49 3.75
N HIS A 67 15.77 0.09 2.78
CA HIS A 67 14.92 1.25 2.93
C HIS A 67 13.45 0.87 3.05
N PHE A 68 12.72 1.54 3.94
CA PHE A 68 11.30 1.31 4.16
C PHE A 68 10.45 2.16 3.22
N MET A 69 9.20 1.76 2.97
CA MET A 69 8.22 2.63 2.33
C MET A 69 8.17 4.03 2.96
N GLY A 70 8.15 5.05 2.11
CA GLY A 70 8.27 6.46 2.50
C GLY A 70 9.68 7.04 2.34
N ASP A 71 10.71 6.19 2.43
CA ASP A 71 12.11 6.60 2.31
C ASP A 71 12.47 6.96 0.86
N GLU A 72 13.58 7.69 0.74
CA GLU A 72 14.20 8.08 -0.52
C GLU A 72 15.70 7.77 -0.43
N TYR A 73 16.26 7.16 -1.48
CA TYR A 73 17.67 6.79 -1.49
C TYR A 73 18.25 6.79 -2.90
N GLN A 74 19.56 6.58 -3.01
CA GLN A 74 20.30 6.60 -4.27
C GLN A 74 21.01 5.28 -4.52
N THR A 75 20.94 4.77 -5.74
CA THR A 75 21.71 3.59 -6.17
C THR A 75 21.90 3.57 -7.68
N LYS A 76 22.87 2.77 -8.13
CA LYS A 76 23.05 2.37 -9.55
C LYS A 76 22.69 0.92 -9.79
N LYS A 77 22.52 0.15 -8.71
CA LYS A 77 22.20 -1.27 -8.78
C LYS A 77 20.70 -1.41 -8.97
N ALA A 78 20.28 -2.47 -9.64
CA ALA A 78 18.89 -2.88 -9.72
C ALA A 78 18.30 -2.99 -8.29
N PRO A 79 17.28 -2.17 -7.95
CA PRO A 79 16.67 -2.16 -6.63
C PRO A 79 16.06 -3.51 -6.28
N HIS A 80 16.33 -4.00 -5.06
CA HIS A 80 15.73 -5.24 -4.57
C HIS A 80 14.48 -4.95 -3.73
N LEU A 81 13.32 -5.18 -4.32
CA LEU A 81 12.01 -4.89 -3.75
C LEU A 81 11.49 -6.10 -2.96
N LYS A 82 11.17 -5.90 -1.69
CA LYS A 82 10.63 -6.94 -0.79
C LYS A 82 9.23 -6.54 -0.36
N VAL A 83 8.29 -7.46 -0.53
CA VAL A 83 6.87 -7.24 -0.23
C VAL A 83 6.38 -8.32 0.73
N SER A 84 5.72 -7.90 1.81
CA SER A 84 4.99 -8.80 2.71
C SER A 84 3.59 -8.26 2.95
N VAL A 85 2.59 -9.14 2.80
CA VAL A 85 1.18 -8.79 2.96
C VAL A 85 0.50 -9.83 3.85
N ALA A 86 -0.28 -9.35 4.82
CA ALA A 86 -1.28 -10.15 5.51
C ALA A 86 -2.63 -9.44 5.41
N GLY A 87 -3.51 -10.00 4.60
CA GLY A 87 -4.88 -9.58 4.43
C GLY A 87 -5.79 -10.07 5.56
N THR A 88 -7.03 -9.61 5.50
CA THR A 88 -8.16 -10.15 6.27
C THR A 88 -8.99 -11.12 5.41
N ASN A 89 -8.62 -11.30 4.14
CA ASN A 89 -9.21 -12.21 3.18
C ASN A 89 -8.16 -12.66 2.14
N THR A 90 -8.50 -13.61 1.28
CA THR A 90 -7.68 -14.11 0.18
C THR A 90 -7.20 -12.97 -0.71
N LEU A 91 -5.90 -12.93 -0.98
CA LEU A 91 -5.28 -11.89 -1.78
C LEU A 91 -5.45 -12.16 -3.27
N GLU A 92 -6.41 -11.51 -3.91
CA GLU A 92 -6.65 -11.60 -5.35
C GLU A 92 -5.42 -11.17 -6.14
N ARG A 93 -4.80 -10.03 -5.74
CA ARG A 93 -3.67 -9.47 -6.46
C ARG A 93 -2.76 -8.60 -5.61
N ILE A 94 -1.46 -8.73 -5.81
CA ILE A 94 -0.43 -7.86 -5.23
C ILE A 94 0.45 -7.36 -6.37
N GLU A 95 0.50 -6.06 -6.59
CA GLU A 95 1.23 -5.46 -7.71
C GLU A 95 2.27 -4.47 -7.20
N ILE A 96 3.47 -4.56 -7.75
CA ILE A 96 4.49 -3.52 -7.64
C ILE A 96 4.35 -2.61 -8.86
N VAL A 97 4.08 -1.33 -8.60
CA VAL A 97 3.97 -0.28 -9.61
C VAL A 97 5.24 0.55 -9.59
N LYS A 98 5.82 0.77 -10.76
CA LYS A 98 6.95 1.68 -11.00
C LYS A 98 6.47 2.92 -11.73
N GLY A 99 6.90 4.07 -11.25
CA GLY A 99 6.80 5.35 -11.95
C GLY A 99 8.19 5.90 -12.24
N ASP A 100 8.47 6.26 -13.49
CA ASP A 100 9.69 6.92 -13.94
C ASP A 100 9.37 7.88 -15.09
N THR A 101 10.39 8.35 -15.81
CA THR A 101 10.22 9.25 -16.97
C THR A 101 9.42 8.62 -18.12
N ALA A 102 9.29 7.29 -18.18
CA ALA A 102 8.46 6.58 -19.16
C ALA A 102 7.00 6.43 -18.71
N GLY A 103 6.66 6.88 -17.50
CA GLY A 103 5.31 6.83 -16.93
C GLY A 103 5.13 5.69 -15.92
N TYR A 104 3.87 5.30 -15.71
CA TYR A 104 3.45 4.36 -14.66
C TYR A 104 3.16 2.98 -15.24
N ARG A 105 3.73 1.93 -14.65
CA ARG A 105 3.46 0.53 -15.05
C ARG A 105 3.61 -0.46 -13.91
N VAL A 106 2.90 -1.58 -14.04
CA VAL A 106 3.08 -2.74 -13.14
C VAL A 106 4.30 -3.52 -13.62
N ILE A 107 5.29 -3.69 -12.75
CA ILE A 107 6.53 -4.44 -13.05
C ILE A 107 6.51 -5.86 -12.47
N CYS A 108 5.67 -6.09 -11.45
CA CYS A 108 5.44 -7.38 -10.84
C CYS A 108 3.97 -7.51 -10.44
N SER A 109 3.36 -8.66 -10.71
CA SER A 109 2.01 -9.00 -10.26
C SER A 109 2.02 -10.41 -9.70
N GLN A 110 1.64 -10.56 -8.44
CA GLN A 110 1.46 -11.83 -7.77
C GLN A 110 -0.02 -12.06 -7.46
N THR A 111 -0.41 -13.33 -7.39
CA THR A 111 -1.73 -13.77 -6.92
C THR A 111 -1.52 -14.79 -5.82
N SER A 112 -2.43 -14.86 -4.85
CA SER A 112 -2.36 -15.85 -3.78
C SER A 112 -3.74 -16.46 -3.55
N GLN A 113 -3.81 -17.77 -3.33
CA GLN A 113 -5.03 -18.41 -2.82
C GLN A 113 -5.08 -18.38 -1.28
N ARG A 114 -4.21 -17.58 -0.66
CA ARG A 114 -4.13 -17.38 0.79
C ARG A 114 -4.30 -15.90 1.12
N ASP A 115 -4.54 -15.63 2.39
CA ASP A 115 -4.60 -14.31 2.99
C ASP A 115 -3.21 -13.68 3.23
N THR A 116 -2.14 -14.47 3.11
CA THR A 116 -0.77 -14.04 3.38
C THR A 116 0.15 -14.37 2.20
N ILE A 117 1.12 -13.48 1.94
CA ILE A 117 2.19 -13.71 0.98
C ILE A 117 3.43 -12.88 1.36
N SER A 118 4.62 -13.39 1.05
CA SER A 118 5.85 -12.62 1.04
C SER A 118 6.68 -13.01 -0.18
N PHE A 119 7.23 -12.03 -0.88
CA PHE A 119 8.03 -12.26 -2.07
C PHE A 119 8.98 -11.09 -2.35
N ASP A 120 9.97 -11.40 -3.16
CA ASP A 120 11.04 -10.50 -3.56
C ASP A 120 11.01 -10.29 -5.07
N TYR A 121 11.40 -9.10 -5.54
CA TYR A 121 11.48 -8.75 -6.95
C TYR A 121 12.66 -7.80 -7.20
N VAL A 122 13.42 -8.03 -8.26
CA VAL A 122 14.55 -7.17 -8.64
C VAL A 122 14.21 -6.46 -9.95
N ASP A 123 14.19 -5.12 -9.92
CA ASP A 123 13.96 -4.31 -11.13
C ASP A 123 15.25 -4.23 -11.96
N LYS A 124 15.43 -5.21 -12.85
CA LYS A 124 16.59 -5.29 -13.75
C LYS A 124 16.63 -4.18 -14.79
N ASP A 125 15.50 -3.53 -15.04
CA ASP A 125 15.36 -2.46 -16.04
C ASP A 125 15.50 -1.05 -15.41
N PHE A 126 16.01 -0.99 -14.17
CA PHE A 126 16.29 0.27 -13.48
C PHE A 126 17.41 1.06 -14.18
N SER A 127 17.06 2.21 -14.72
CA SER A 127 17.93 3.02 -15.58
C SER A 127 17.74 4.54 -15.42
N ALA A 128 16.80 4.97 -14.60
CA ALA A 128 16.48 6.37 -14.35
C ALA A 128 15.83 6.51 -12.96
N ASP A 129 15.74 7.74 -12.47
CA ASP A 129 14.99 8.07 -11.25
C ASP A 129 13.60 7.43 -11.32
N SER A 130 13.33 6.59 -10.33
CA SER A 130 12.11 5.81 -10.28
C SER A 130 11.54 5.88 -8.87
N PHE A 131 10.22 5.76 -8.75
CA PHE A 131 9.59 5.40 -7.50
C PHE A 131 8.77 4.13 -7.66
N TYR A 132 8.62 3.43 -6.56
CA TYR A 132 7.91 2.17 -6.49
C TYR A 132 6.88 2.25 -5.40
N TYR A 133 5.70 1.67 -5.61
CA TYR A 133 4.75 1.41 -4.54
C TYR A 133 4.03 0.09 -4.78
N VAL A 134 3.47 -0.46 -3.71
CA VAL A 134 2.69 -1.68 -3.75
C VAL A 134 1.22 -1.34 -3.66
N ARG A 135 0.39 -1.99 -4.48
CA ARG A 135 -1.06 -2.05 -4.26
C ARG A 135 -1.53 -3.49 -4.13
N VAL A 136 -2.47 -3.69 -3.22
CA VAL A 136 -3.06 -4.98 -2.87
C VAL A 136 -4.55 -4.93 -3.14
N LYS A 137 -5.11 -6.03 -3.62
CA LYS A 137 -6.55 -6.25 -3.74
C LYS A 137 -6.90 -7.62 -3.17
N GLN A 138 -7.87 -7.67 -2.26
CA GLN A 138 -8.46 -8.92 -1.79
C GLN A 138 -9.60 -9.33 -2.72
N ILE A 139 -9.97 -10.61 -2.68
CA ILE A 139 -11.12 -11.10 -3.45
C ILE A 139 -12.39 -10.34 -3.04
N ASP A 140 -13.29 -10.15 -4.01
CA ASP A 140 -14.63 -9.65 -3.71
C ASP A 140 -15.58 -10.83 -3.44
N GLU A 141 -16.05 -10.92 -2.20
CA GLU A 141 -17.05 -11.87 -1.73
C GLU A 141 -18.49 -11.34 -1.83
N SER A 142 -18.68 -10.13 -2.37
CA SER A 142 -20.01 -9.54 -2.51
C SER A 142 -20.91 -10.46 -3.32
N ARG A 143 -22.09 -10.79 -2.77
CA ARG A 143 -23.12 -11.50 -3.54
C ARG A 143 -23.60 -10.57 -4.65
N ARG A 144 -23.89 -11.07 -5.84
CA ARG A 144 -24.56 -10.24 -6.87
C ARG A 144 -25.99 -9.95 -6.44
N GLY A 145 -26.23 -8.78 -5.84
CA GLY A 145 -27.55 -8.31 -5.41
C GLY A 145 -27.58 -6.80 -5.19
N VAL A 146 -28.77 -6.21 -5.26
CA VAL A 146 -29.01 -4.74 -5.24
C VAL A 146 -28.53 -4.05 -3.95
N TRP A 147 -28.20 -4.83 -2.90
CA TRP A 147 -27.74 -4.35 -1.60
C TRP A 147 -26.37 -4.91 -1.17
N ALA A 148 -25.63 -5.53 -2.10
CA ALA A 148 -24.32 -6.05 -1.80
C ALA A 148 -23.25 -4.98 -2.02
N TYR A 149 -22.40 -4.80 -1.02
CA TYR A 149 -21.27 -3.88 -1.10
C TYR A 149 -20.02 -4.65 -1.54
N PRO A 150 -19.17 -4.08 -2.41
CA PRO A 150 -17.89 -4.69 -2.75
C PRO A 150 -17.08 -4.92 -1.48
N THR A 151 -16.54 -6.12 -1.34
CA THR A 151 -15.65 -6.54 -0.23
C THR A 151 -14.22 -6.77 -0.70
N GLY A 152 -13.93 -6.42 -1.96
CA GLY A 152 -12.60 -6.43 -2.57
C GLY A 152 -11.71 -5.31 -2.04
N GLU A 153 -11.55 -5.27 -0.72
CA GLU A 153 -10.81 -4.25 0.01
C GLU A 153 -9.33 -4.26 -0.41
N MET A 154 -8.71 -3.09 -0.33
CA MET A 154 -7.44 -2.80 -0.95
C MET A 154 -6.47 -2.14 0.03
N ALA A 155 -5.18 -2.19 -0.30
CA ALA A 155 -4.14 -1.45 0.41
C ALA A 155 -3.14 -0.83 -0.57
N TRP A 156 -2.55 0.31 -0.19
CA TRP A 156 -1.53 1.02 -0.95
C TRP A 156 -0.40 1.45 -0.03
N SER A 157 0.83 1.02 -0.32
CA SER A 157 2.02 1.48 0.41
C SER A 157 2.31 2.95 0.11
N SER A 158 3.05 3.62 0.99
CA SER A 158 3.79 4.79 0.55
C SER A 158 4.82 4.41 -0.53
N PRO A 159 5.14 5.33 -1.46
CA PRO A 159 6.21 5.10 -2.40
C PRO A 159 7.58 5.02 -1.73
N ILE A 160 8.51 4.32 -2.37
CA ILE A 160 9.95 4.45 -2.15
C ILE A 160 10.53 5.15 -3.37
N TRP A 161 11.28 6.22 -3.17
CA TRP A 161 11.96 6.95 -4.24
C TRP A 161 13.40 6.46 -4.36
N VAL A 162 13.80 6.12 -5.58
CA VAL A 162 15.12 5.60 -5.90
C VAL A 162 15.72 6.47 -6.99
N ASN A 163 16.63 7.35 -6.59
CA ASN A 163 17.32 8.25 -7.50
C ASN A 163 18.50 7.53 -8.14
N TYR A 164 18.49 7.50 -9.47
CA TYR A 164 19.57 7.00 -10.29
C TYR A 164 20.68 8.05 -10.35
N LYS A 165 21.82 7.76 -9.74
CA LYS A 165 22.93 8.71 -9.71
C LYS A 165 23.63 8.78 -11.07
N ASP A 166 23.29 9.75 -11.91
CA ASP A 166 24.21 10.18 -12.97
C ASP A 166 25.40 10.94 -12.37
N LYS A 167 26.54 10.88 -13.08
CA LYS A 167 27.87 11.29 -12.57
C LYS A 167 27.90 12.67 -11.91
#